data_AF-A0A1B4Q3N7-F1
#
_entry.id   AF-A0A1B4Q3N7-F1
#
_cell.length_a   1.000
_cell.length_b   1.000
_cell.length_c   1.000
_cell.angle_alpha   90.00
_cell.angle_beta   90.00
_cell.angle_gamma   90.00
#
_symmetry.space_group_name_H-M   'P 1'
#
loop_
_entity.id
_entity.type
_entity.pdbx_description
1 polymer ?
#
loop_
_entity_poly.entity_id
_entity_poly.type
_entity_poly.pdbx_seq_one_letter_code
_entity_poly.pdbx_strand_id
1 'polypeptide(L)'
;MQTSLRKLAAAWLLATASAAYAADTPREPVHVPPGIAWQHGDVDAAFALAKRTGKPLLLYWGAVWCPSCNQVKSTIFSQQAFKTRSSFFVPVYLDGDTESAQKLGERFKVHGYPTMILFRPDGTEVTRLPGEADLDRYMQALSLGMTAAHPVRQTLATALKNGASLTPDEWRLLADYSWDTDGALPVPADRVAETLQSLAQRARAAGATGDAQRLELKSVVIAASGDPAQAGALDKTAGADVLRTVLRDAALSRANADVLVAAPARVVAYLGGGDAQRAKLRGAYDAALARLSTDTTLSSIDRLMALHGRVLLARGDARKGAPLDAPALVATVRGQTAAAIQGAANVYERQALISEAADTLTDAGLLDESDTLLKAELPRSSTPYYFMSGLAANAKARGDKAAALDWYRNAYDSATGTATRLRWGATYFANAVELAPDDSARIEGIAASVLAQADKTRDAFYGANLRALTKVVAQLTRWRNGGAHDTSVRSVVKQFDGVCGKLPAGDPQAATCERLIQPVKA
;
A
#
# COMPACT_ATOMS: atom_id res chain seq x y z
N MET A 1 -65.59 55.11 -2.33
CA MET A 1 -65.72 56.29 -1.46
C MET A 1 -65.00 56.00 -0.15
N GLN A 2 -64.09 56.90 0.24
CA GLN A 2 -63.76 57.26 1.64
C GLN A 2 -63.15 56.16 2.55
N THR A 3 -61.82 56.19 2.74
CA THR A 3 -61.08 56.85 3.84
C THR A 3 -61.00 56.02 5.13
N SER A 4 -59.79 55.50 5.36
CA SER A 4 -58.89 55.66 6.52
C SER A 4 -59.43 55.79 7.95
N LEU A 5 -58.59 55.27 8.87
CA LEU A 5 -58.44 55.50 10.34
C LEU A 5 -59.02 54.34 11.19
N ARG A 6 -58.34 53.73 12.16
CA ARG A 6 -57.10 54.01 12.90
C ARG A 6 -56.64 52.71 13.60
N LYS A 7 -55.36 52.39 13.41
CA LYS A 7 -54.35 51.97 14.41
C LYS A 7 -54.81 51.74 15.87
N LEU A 8 -54.55 50.54 16.43
CA LEU A 8 -53.54 50.24 17.47
C LEU A 8 -53.89 48.96 18.26
N ALA A 9 -52.92 48.04 18.31
CA ALA A 9 -52.41 47.37 19.52
C ALA A 9 -51.99 45.92 19.22
N ALA A 10 -50.74 45.64 19.58
CA ALA A 10 -49.98 44.45 19.25
C ALA A 10 -50.38 43.22 20.08
N ALA A 11 -50.34 42.05 19.45
CA ALA A 11 -50.17 40.77 20.13
C ALA A 11 -49.49 39.76 19.18
N TRP A 12 -48.17 39.64 19.37
CA TRP A 12 -47.36 38.42 19.36
C TRP A 12 -47.70 37.33 18.32
N LEU A 13 -46.88 37.28 17.27
CA LEU A 13 -46.77 36.18 16.32
C LEU A 13 -46.05 34.98 16.97
N LEU A 14 -46.80 33.89 17.19
CA LEU A 14 -46.27 32.54 17.32
C LEU A 14 -45.85 32.04 15.94
N ALA A 15 -44.56 32.02 15.67
CA ALA A 15 -43.96 31.27 14.57
C ALA A 15 -42.73 30.54 15.11
N THR A 16 -42.95 29.42 15.81
CA THR A 16 -41.87 28.50 16.17
C THR A 16 -41.48 27.69 14.94
N ALA A 17 -40.35 28.08 14.36
CA ALA A 17 -39.66 27.36 13.31
C ALA A 17 -39.26 25.96 13.80
N SER A 18 -39.79 24.92 13.15
CA SER A 18 -39.26 23.55 13.24
C SER A 18 -37.98 23.45 12.38
N ALA A 19 -36.89 24.05 12.84
CA ALA A 19 -35.56 23.66 12.39
C ALA A 19 -35.14 22.45 13.24
N ALA A 20 -35.46 21.25 12.75
CA ALA A 20 -34.97 20.02 13.34
C ALA A 20 -33.44 20.03 13.29
N TYR A 21 -32.83 19.98 14.47
CA TYR A 21 -31.42 19.72 14.70
C TYR A 21 -31.00 18.48 13.90
N ALA A 22 -30.27 18.68 12.81
CA ALA A 22 -29.31 17.67 12.37
C ALA A 22 -28.21 17.67 13.43
N ALA A 23 -28.18 16.63 14.26
CA ALA A 23 -27.09 16.43 15.19
C ALA A 23 -25.78 16.35 14.39
N ASP A 24 -24.89 17.30 14.63
CA ASP A 24 -23.48 17.22 14.24
C ASP A 24 -22.87 16.03 15.00
N THR A 25 -22.97 14.83 14.42
CA THR A 25 -22.04 13.76 14.73
C THR A 25 -20.64 14.30 14.45
N PRO A 26 -19.68 14.21 15.40
CA PRO A 26 -18.31 14.65 15.17
C PRO A 26 -17.80 13.99 13.88
N ARG A 27 -17.58 14.79 12.84
CA ARG A 27 -16.98 14.32 11.60
C ARG A 27 -15.59 13.82 11.97
N GLU A 28 -15.32 12.52 11.80
CA GLU A 28 -13.98 11.96 11.98
C GLU A 28 -12.94 12.84 11.28
N PRO A 29 -11.72 13.00 11.85
CA PRO A 29 -10.69 13.82 11.22
C PRO A 29 -10.47 13.37 9.77
N VAL A 30 -10.63 14.29 8.83
CA VAL A 30 -10.45 14.00 7.41
C VAL A 30 -8.95 13.79 7.16
N HIS A 31 -8.51 12.53 7.11
CA HIS A 31 -7.11 12.16 6.88
C HIS A 31 -6.68 12.23 5.39
N VAL A 32 -7.35 13.05 4.59
CA VAL A 32 -7.10 13.28 3.17
C VAL A 32 -7.00 14.79 2.89
N PRO A 33 -6.25 15.22 1.85
CA PRO A 33 -6.06 16.64 1.56
C PRO A 33 -7.40 17.39 1.34
N PRO A 34 -7.50 18.66 1.76
CA PRO A 34 -8.68 19.48 1.51
C PRO A 34 -8.83 19.83 0.03
N GLY A 35 -10.04 20.25 -0.39
CA GLY A 35 -10.33 20.68 -1.76
C GLY A 35 -10.85 19.58 -2.69
N ILE A 36 -11.17 18.41 -2.15
CA ILE A 36 -11.86 17.31 -2.84
C ILE A 36 -13.10 16.95 -2.02
N ALA A 37 -14.24 16.77 -2.69
CA ALA A 37 -15.52 16.47 -2.05
C ALA A 37 -15.68 14.97 -1.71
N TRP A 38 -14.74 14.44 -0.92
CA TRP A 38 -14.71 13.02 -0.54
C TRP A 38 -16.02 12.56 0.10
N GLN A 39 -16.57 11.47 -0.43
CA GLN A 39 -17.60 10.67 0.23
C GLN A 39 -16.91 9.74 1.23
N HIS A 40 -17.47 9.62 2.43
CA HIS A 40 -16.92 8.82 3.53
C HIS A 40 -17.92 7.75 3.97
N GLY A 41 -17.40 6.57 4.31
CA GLY A 41 -18.17 5.50 4.98
C GLY A 41 -19.13 4.73 4.07
N ASP A 42 -20.25 5.35 3.66
CA ASP A 42 -21.31 4.67 2.91
C ASP A 42 -20.98 4.60 1.41
N VAL A 43 -20.28 3.52 1.05
CA VAL A 43 -19.89 3.23 -0.33
C VAL A 43 -21.12 3.01 -1.22
N ASP A 44 -22.20 2.40 -0.71
CA ASP A 44 -23.40 2.13 -1.51
C ASP A 44 -24.16 3.41 -1.83
N ALA A 45 -24.23 4.37 -0.89
CA ALA A 45 -24.76 5.70 -1.16
C ALA A 45 -23.93 6.45 -2.21
N ALA A 46 -22.60 6.28 -2.22
CA ALA A 46 -21.74 6.87 -3.23
C ALA A 46 -21.97 6.27 -4.63
N PHE A 47 -22.15 4.96 -4.76
CA PHE A 47 -22.54 4.33 -6.02
C PHE A 47 -23.94 4.78 -6.48
N ALA A 48 -24.89 4.92 -5.56
CA ALA A 48 -26.20 5.45 -5.87
C ALA A 48 -26.12 6.92 -6.36
N LEU A 49 -25.24 7.75 -5.77
CA LEU A 49 -24.98 9.11 -6.22
C LEU A 49 -24.34 9.13 -7.62
N ALA A 50 -23.35 8.28 -7.88
CA ALA A 50 -22.71 8.14 -9.18
C ALA A 50 -23.74 7.81 -10.27
N LYS A 51 -24.60 6.81 -10.01
CA LYS A 51 -25.70 6.44 -10.91
C LYS A 51 -26.69 7.58 -11.15
N ARG A 52 -27.13 8.29 -10.10
CA ARG A 52 -28.08 9.41 -10.22
C ARG A 52 -27.52 10.60 -10.98
N THR A 53 -26.22 10.87 -10.83
CA THR A 53 -25.56 12.04 -11.45
C THR A 53 -24.92 11.73 -12.80
N GLY A 54 -24.90 10.47 -13.22
CA GLY A 54 -24.21 10.04 -14.44
C GLY A 54 -22.69 10.20 -14.40
N LYS A 55 -22.11 10.41 -13.21
CA LYS A 55 -20.67 10.62 -13.03
C LYS A 55 -19.96 9.29 -12.71
N PRO A 56 -18.73 9.07 -13.22
CA PRO A 56 -17.88 7.98 -12.75
C PRO A 56 -17.64 8.06 -11.23
N LEU A 57 -17.24 6.95 -10.62
CA LEU A 57 -16.86 6.89 -9.21
C LEU A 57 -15.39 6.51 -9.10
N LEU A 58 -14.62 7.28 -8.33
CA LEU A 58 -13.24 6.94 -7.97
C LEU A 58 -13.21 6.50 -6.51
N LEU A 59 -12.97 5.21 -6.27
CA LEU A 59 -12.78 4.65 -4.94
C LEU A 59 -11.29 4.68 -4.59
N TYR A 60 -10.92 5.40 -3.54
CA TYR A 60 -9.60 5.37 -2.93
C TYR A 60 -9.66 4.60 -1.60
N TRP A 61 -8.97 3.47 -1.58
CA TRP A 61 -8.71 2.70 -0.37
C TRP A 61 -7.33 3.02 0.18
N GLY A 62 -7.25 3.46 1.43
CA GLY A 62 -5.97 3.68 2.10
C GLY A 62 -6.02 3.41 3.59
N ALA A 63 -4.93 3.77 4.26
CA ALA A 63 -4.85 3.83 5.71
C ALA A 63 -4.01 5.04 6.11
N VAL A 64 -4.31 5.66 7.27
CA VAL A 64 -3.62 6.87 7.74
C VAL A 64 -2.11 6.65 7.90
N TRP A 65 -1.73 5.51 8.47
CA TRP A 65 -0.34 5.17 8.77
C TRP A 65 0.50 4.80 7.54
N CYS A 66 -0.14 4.44 6.42
CA CYS A 66 0.53 3.83 5.27
C CYS A 66 1.42 4.85 4.51
N PRO A 67 2.74 4.61 4.34
CA PRO A 67 3.63 5.57 3.65
C PRO A 67 3.24 5.82 2.21
N SER A 68 2.97 4.77 1.42
CA SER A 68 2.58 4.91 0.00
C SER A 68 1.22 5.61 -0.15
N CYS A 69 0.31 5.48 0.83
CA CYS A 69 -0.91 6.30 0.88
C CYS A 69 -0.59 7.79 1.09
N ASN A 70 0.36 8.10 1.97
CA ASN A 70 0.79 9.47 2.23
C ASN A 70 1.57 10.07 1.05
N GLN A 71 2.33 9.25 0.30
CA GLN A 71 2.89 9.63 -1.00
C GLN A 71 1.77 10.08 -1.95
N VAL A 72 0.77 9.23 -2.24
CA VAL A 72 -0.38 9.58 -3.11
C VAL A 72 -1.09 10.86 -2.64
N LYS A 73 -1.33 11.00 -1.34
CA LYS A 73 -1.96 12.22 -0.78
C LYS A 73 -1.13 13.47 -1.07
N SER A 74 0.19 13.39 -1.01
CA SER A 74 1.09 14.51 -1.29
C SER A 74 1.28 14.77 -2.80
N THR A 75 1.60 13.73 -3.56
CA THR A 75 2.03 13.85 -4.97
C THR A 75 0.87 13.93 -5.94
N ILE A 76 -0.32 13.47 -5.56
CA ILE A 76 -1.50 13.40 -6.44
C ILE A 76 -2.65 14.24 -5.85
N PHE A 77 -3.19 13.86 -4.70
CA PHE A 77 -4.44 14.46 -4.20
C PHE A 77 -4.30 15.91 -3.73
N SER A 78 -3.09 16.32 -3.30
CA SER A 78 -2.82 17.71 -2.93
C SER A 78 -2.68 18.63 -4.14
N GLN A 79 -2.51 18.07 -5.34
CA GLN A 79 -2.24 18.83 -6.57
C GLN A 79 -3.50 19.45 -7.15
N GLN A 80 -3.38 20.67 -7.64
CA GLN A 80 -4.53 21.41 -8.19
C GLN A 80 -5.14 20.70 -9.41
N ALA A 81 -4.32 20.05 -10.24
CA ALA A 81 -4.78 19.28 -11.39
C ALA A 81 -5.77 18.16 -10.98
N PHE A 82 -5.46 17.41 -9.92
CA PHE A 82 -6.35 16.37 -9.41
C PHE A 82 -7.59 16.97 -8.73
N LYS A 83 -7.42 18.01 -7.90
CA LYS A 83 -8.55 18.71 -7.25
C LYS A 83 -9.59 19.19 -8.27
N THR A 84 -9.14 19.86 -9.33
CA THR A 84 -10.02 20.30 -10.42
C THR A 84 -10.70 19.10 -11.11
N ARG A 85 -9.93 18.04 -11.43
CA ARG A 85 -10.47 16.84 -12.07
C ARG A 85 -11.49 16.10 -11.20
N SER A 86 -11.35 16.17 -9.87
CA SER A 86 -12.25 15.49 -8.93
C SER A 86 -13.71 15.93 -9.00
N SER A 87 -13.98 17.11 -9.57
CA SER A 87 -15.35 17.59 -9.81
C SER A 87 -16.12 16.77 -10.87
N PHE A 88 -15.42 16.00 -11.70
CA PHE A 88 -15.99 15.21 -12.80
C PHE A 88 -16.31 13.75 -12.41
N PHE A 89 -16.05 13.35 -11.17
CA PHE A 89 -16.41 12.03 -10.64
C PHE A 89 -16.91 12.15 -9.20
N VAL A 90 -17.41 11.05 -8.64
CA VAL A 90 -17.71 10.90 -7.21
C VAL A 90 -16.47 10.33 -6.52
N PRO A 91 -15.69 11.13 -5.77
CA PRO A 91 -14.52 10.64 -5.03
C PRO A 91 -14.96 9.98 -3.72
N VAL A 92 -14.54 8.74 -3.48
CA VAL A 92 -14.83 7.99 -2.24
C VAL A 92 -13.52 7.70 -1.54
N TYR A 93 -13.42 8.07 -0.26
CA TYR A 93 -12.33 7.63 0.60
C TYR A 93 -12.83 6.54 1.55
N LEU A 94 -12.20 5.37 1.48
CA LEU A 94 -12.41 4.26 2.39
C LEU A 94 -11.13 4.01 3.19
N ASP A 95 -11.19 4.30 4.48
CA ASP A 95 -10.11 4.00 5.41
C ASP A 95 -10.17 2.53 5.82
N GLY A 96 -9.07 1.80 5.65
CA GLY A 96 -8.94 0.40 5.98
C GLY A 96 -9.12 0.05 7.45
N ASP A 97 -9.13 1.05 8.33
CA ASP A 97 -9.37 0.91 9.77
C ASP A 97 -10.82 1.17 10.19
N THR A 98 -11.70 1.60 9.29
CA THR A 98 -13.13 1.81 9.58
C THR A 98 -13.88 0.48 9.74
N GLU A 99 -14.99 0.50 10.48
CA GLU A 99 -15.82 -0.69 10.68
C GLU A 99 -16.29 -1.26 9.32
N SER A 100 -16.19 -2.59 9.15
CA SER A 100 -16.55 -3.30 7.92
C SER A 100 -15.67 -2.99 6.70
N ALA A 101 -14.60 -2.23 6.85
CA ALA A 101 -13.65 -1.98 5.78
C ALA A 101 -13.10 -3.32 5.25
N GLN A 102 -12.72 -4.29 6.08
CA GLN A 102 -12.13 -5.52 5.54
C GLN A 102 -13.13 -6.35 4.71
N LYS A 103 -14.42 -6.29 5.06
CA LYS A 103 -15.50 -6.88 4.26
C LYS A 103 -15.69 -6.17 2.91
N LEU A 104 -15.64 -4.84 2.89
CA LEU A 104 -15.64 -4.07 1.65
C LEU A 104 -14.41 -4.38 0.79
N GLY A 105 -13.26 -4.68 1.42
CA GLY A 105 -12.01 -5.01 0.72
C GLY A 105 -12.15 -6.29 -0.07
N GLU A 106 -12.82 -7.29 0.51
CA GLU A 106 -13.17 -8.52 -0.20
C GLU A 106 -14.22 -8.33 -1.31
N ARG A 107 -15.16 -7.40 -1.14
CA ARG A 107 -16.14 -7.04 -2.18
C ARG A 107 -15.43 -6.47 -3.41
N PHE A 108 -14.51 -5.54 -3.21
CA PHE A 108 -13.76 -4.88 -4.29
C PHE A 108 -12.45 -5.59 -4.67
N LYS A 109 -12.17 -6.76 -4.05
CA LYS A 109 -10.98 -7.57 -4.34
C LYS A 109 -9.69 -6.75 -4.20
N VAL A 110 -9.60 -5.99 -3.12
CA VAL A 110 -8.45 -5.16 -2.76
C VAL A 110 -7.45 -6.00 -1.98
N HIS A 111 -6.22 -6.08 -2.47
CA HIS A 111 -5.17 -6.85 -1.82
C HIS A 111 -4.27 -6.00 -0.89
N GLY A 112 -4.06 -4.72 -1.23
CA GLY A 112 -3.11 -3.84 -0.53
C GLY A 112 -3.51 -2.36 -0.56
N TYR A 113 -2.67 -1.53 0.06
CA TYR A 113 -2.82 -0.08 0.08
C TYR A 113 -1.63 0.60 -0.61
N PRO A 114 -1.84 1.76 -1.25
CA PRO A 114 -3.13 2.32 -1.65
C PRO A 114 -3.77 1.48 -2.77
N THR A 115 -5.10 1.43 -2.85
CA THR A 115 -5.81 0.94 -4.04
C THR A 115 -6.75 2.00 -4.56
N MET A 116 -6.70 2.30 -5.86
CA MET A 116 -7.57 3.28 -6.51
C MET A 116 -8.30 2.63 -7.67
N ILE A 117 -9.63 2.58 -7.60
CA ILE A 117 -10.47 1.91 -8.59
C ILE A 117 -11.43 2.92 -9.21
N LEU A 118 -11.45 2.99 -10.54
CA LEU A 118 -12.38 3.80 -11.28
C LEU A 118 -13.56 2.95 -11.77
N PHE A 119 -14.77 3.39 -11.49
CA PHE A 119 -16.02 2.75 -11.91
C PHE A 119 -16.83 3.66 -12.83
N ARG A 120 -17.58 3.05 -13.74
CA ARG A 120 -18.66 3.72 -14.47
C ARG A 120 -19.82 4.08 -13.53
N PRO A 121 -20.73 4.99 -13.94
CA PRO A 121 -21.91 5.34 -13.15
C PRO A 121 -22.81 4.14 -12.81
N ASP A 122 -22.77 3.08 -13.63
CA ASP A 122 -23.54 1.84 -13.42
C ASP A 122 -22.88 0.86 -12.43
N GLY A 123 -21.67 1.15 -11.95
CA GLY A 123 -20.90 0.30 -11.05
C GLY A 123 -19.90 -0.64 -11.74
N THR A 124 -19.77 -0.60 -13.06
CA THR A 124 -18.77 -1.41 -13.78
C THR A 124 -17.36 -0.91 -13.48
N GLU A 125 -16.49 -1.77 -12.93
CA GLU A 125 -15.06 -1.47 -12.75
C GLU A 125 -14.41 -1.24 -14.12
N VAL A 126 -13.80 -0.08 -14.31
CA VAL A 126 -13.12 0.29 -15.56
C VAL A 126 -11.64 -0.05 -15.49
N THR A 127 -10.94 0.48 -14.48
CA THR A 127 -9.49 0.32 -14.32
C THR A 127 -9.08 0.54 -12.86
N ARG A 128 -7.85 0.12 -12.53
CA ARG A 128 -7.18 0.44 -11.27
C ARG A 128 -5.97 1.31 -11.56
N LEU A 129 -5.85 2.42 -10.85
CA LEU A 129 -4.90 3.49 -11.15
C LEU A 129 -3.55 3.28 -10.42
N PRO A 130 -2.42 3.65 -11.06
CA PRO A 130 -1.08 3.44 -10.51
C PRO A 130 -0.72 4.56 -9.52
N GLY A 131 -0.84 4.31 -8.22
CA GLY A 131 -0.55 5.31 -7.19
C GLY A 131 0.92 5.65 -7.01
N GLU A 132 1.79 4.77 -7.50
CA GLU A 132 3.24 4.91 -7.52
C GLU A 132 3.74 5.82 -8.66
N ALA A 133 2.90 6.07 -9.67
CA ALA A 133 3.27 6.89 -10.81
C ALA A 133 3.31 8.38 -10.46
N ASP A 134 4.08 9.15 -11.23
CA ASP A 134 4.06 10.61 -11.11
C ASP A 134 2.69 11.21 -11.50
N LEU A 135 2.51 12.49 -11.16
CA LEU A 135 1.24 13.18 -11.37
C LEU A 135 0.79 13.13 -12.83
N ASP A 136 1.69 13.40 -13.79
CA ASP A 136 1.32 13.49 -15.21
C ASP A 136 0.83 12.14 -15.72
N ARG A 137 1.56 11.07 -15.39
CA ARG A 137 1.20 9.70 -15.78
C ARG A 137 -0.09 9.24 -15.09
N TYR A 138 -0.26 9.53 -13.81
CA TYR A 138 -1.50 9.24 -13.09
C TYR A 138 -2.70 9.97 -13.71
N MET A 139 -2.56 11.26 -14.03
CA MET A 139 -3.63 12.07 -14.62
C MET A 139 -3.98 11.60 -16.04
N GLN A 140 -3.00 11.09 -16.79
CA GLN A 140 -3.24 10.43 -18.07
C GLN A 140 -4.06 9.14 -17.88
N ALA A 141 -3.63 8.24 -16.99
CA ALA A 141 -4.35 6.99 -16.72
C ALA A 141 -5.78 7.23 -16.23
N LEU A 142 -5.98 8.23 -15.36
CA LEU A 142 -7.30 8.65 -14.89
C LEU A 142 -8.17 9.16 -16.05
N SER A 143 -7.62 10.02 -16.92
CA SER A 143 -8.36 10.57 -18.07
C SER A 143 -8.77 9.47 -19.05
N LEU A 144 -7.85 8.56 -19.38
CA LEU A 144 -8.13 7.40 -20.24
C LEU A 144 -9.20 6.49 -19.61
N GLY A 145 -9.10 6.23 -18.30
CA GLY A 145 -10.10 5.44 -17.58
C GLY A 145 -11.49 6.07 -17.63
N MET A 146 -11.59 7.40 -17.52
CA MET A 146 -12.89 8.09 -17.57
C MET A 146 -13.58 7.99 -18.93
N THR A 147 -12.82 7.81 -20.01
CA THR A 147 -13.34 7.72 -21.38
C THR A 147 -13.19 6.33 -22.00
N ALA A 148 -12.77 5.33 -21.23
CA ALA A 148 -12.46 4.00 -21.76
C ALA A 148 -13.70 3.34 -22.36
N ALA A 149 -13.57 2.85 -23.59
CA ALA A 149 -14.61 2.09 -24.27
C ALA A 149 -14.87 0.74 -23.55
N HIS A 150 -13.80 0.08 -23.10
CA HIS A 150 -13.85 -1.24 -22.48
C HIS A 150 -13.23 -1.24 -21.08
N PRO A 151 -13.78 -2.01 -20.12
CA PRO A 151 -13.06 -2.34 -18.88
C PRO A 151 -11.71 -3.00 -19.16
N VAL A 152 -10.71 -2.75 -18.32
CA VAL A 152 -9.38 -3.37 -18.45
C VAL A 152 -9.45 -4.90 -18.44
N ARG A 153 -10.39 -5.51 -17.73
CA ARG A 153 -10.59 -6.98 -17.77
C ARG A 153 -10.96 -7.48 -19.18
N GLN A 154 -11.81 -6.74 -19.88
CA GLN A 154 -12.16 -7.04 -21.27
C GLN A 154 -10.98 -6.74 -22.20
N THR A 155 -10.31 -5.60 -22.01
CA THR A 155 -9.10 -5.23 -22.77
C THR A 155 -8.00 -6.27 -22.63
N LEU A 156 -7.76 -6.79 -21.42
CA LEU A 156 -6.82 -7.85 -21.13
C LEU A 156 -7.22 -9.16 -21.82
N ALA A 157 -8.48 -9.57 -21.70
CA ALA A 157 -8.98 -10.76 -22.36
C ALA A 157 -8.84 -10.68 -23.90
N THR A 158 -9.05 -9.50 -24.48
CA THR A 158 -8.77 -9.25 -25.89
C THR A 158 -7.28 -9.32 -26.17
N ALA A 159 -6.45 -8.62 -25.40
CA ALA A 159 -4.99 -8.58 -25.57
C ALA A 159 -4.35 -9.97 -25.57
N LEU A 160 -4.88 -10.93 -24.82
CA LEU A 160 -4.35 -12.29 -24.72
C LEU A 160 -4.80 -13.23 -25.85
N LYS A 161 -5.73 -12.84 -26.72
CA LYS A 161 -6.13 -13.63 -27.91
C LYS A 161 -5.18 -13.43 -29.08
N ASN A 162 -4.88 -14.47 -29.85
CA ASN A 162 -4.02 -14.32 -31.03
C ASN A 162 -4.68 -13.40 -32.08
N GLY A 163 -3.91 -12.47 -32.66
CA GLY A 163 -4.44 -11.51 -33.63
C GLY A 163 -5.26 -10.37 -33.04
N ALA A 164 -5.17 -10.13 -31.72
CA ALA A 164 -5.86 -9.03 -31.05
C ALA A 164 -5.49 -7.66 -31.63
N SER A 165 -6.49 -6.80 -31.81
CA SER A 165 -6.32 -5.39 -32.12
C SER A 165 -6.81 -4.57 -30.93
N LEU A 166 -5.90 -3.82 -30.32
CA LEU A 166 -6.19 -2.85 -29.28
C LEU A 166 -5.81 -1.45 -29.78
N THR A 167 -6.49 -0.44 -29.27
CA THR A 167 -6.11 0.94 -29.51
C THR A 167 -4.85 1.32 -28.71
N PRO A 168 -4.15 2.41 -29.07
CA PRO A 168 -3.05 2.94 -28.25
C PRO A 168 -3.44 3.21 -26.80
N ASP A 169 -4.65 3.74 -26.57
CA ASP A 169 -5.16 4.04 -25.23
C ASP A 169 -5.41 2.76 -24.41
N GLU A 170 -5.86 1.69 -25.05
CA GLU A 170 -6.04 0.38 -24.41
C GLU A 170 -4.70 -0.25 -24.01
N TRP A 171 -3.67 -0.13 -24.85
CA TRP A 171 -2.31 -0.55 -24.48
C TRP A 171 -1.75 0.26 -23.32
N ARG A 172 -1.95 1.58 -23.33
CA ARG A 172 -1.54 2.48 -22.24
C ARG A 172 -2.23 2.11 -20.93
N LEU A 173 -3.55 1.86 -20.95
CA LEU A 173 -4.28 1.42 -19.76
C LEU A 173 -3.75 0.10 -19.20
N LEU A 174 -3.37 -0.87 -20.04
CA LEU A 174 -2.76 -2.12 -19.57
C LEU A 174 -1.37 -1.89 -18.95
N ALA A 175 -0.55 -1.03 -19.56
CA ALA A 175 0.79 -0.71 -19.05
C ALA A 175 0.74 0.04 -17.71
N ASP A 176 -0.28 0.88 -17.52
CA ASP A 176 -0.47 1.71 -16.33
C ASP A 176 -1.42 1.10 -15.29
N TYR A 177 -1.97 -0.08 -15.55
CA TYR A 177 -2.78 -0.81 -14.58
C TYR A 177 -1.98 -1.13 -13.31
N SER A 178 -2.62 -1.04 -12.14
CA SER A 178 -2.07 -1.50 -10.86
C SER A 178 -2.32 -3.01 -10.70
N TRP A 179 -1.36 -3.79 -11.19
CA TRP A 179 -1.42 -5.26 -11.22
C TRP A 179 -1.27 -5.92 -9.84
N ASP A 180 -0.61 -5.23 -8.91
CA ASP A 180 -0.28 -5.72 -7.56
C ASP A 180 -1.43 -5.55 -6.55
N THR A 181 -2.40 -4.68 -6.85
CA THR A 181 -3.53 -4.39 -5.96
C THR A 181 -4.82 -5.15 -6.31
N ASP A 182 -4.89 -5.77 -7.49
CA ASP A 182 -6.04 -6.57 -7.94
C ASP A 182 -5.99 -8.03 -7.46
N GLY A 183 -6.68 -8.29 -6.34
CA GLY A 183 -6.83 -9.63 -5.78
C GLY A 183 -7.75 -10.56 -6.59
N ALA A 184 -8.35 -10.08 -7.68
CA ALA A 184 -9.15 -10.89 -8.59
C ALA A 184 -8.70 -10.75 -10.05
N LEU A 185 -7.42 -10.47 -10.31
CA LEU A 185 -6.87 -10.54 -11.65
C LEU A 185 -7.35 -11.82 -12.36
N PRO A 186 -7.77 -11.76 -13.64
CA PRO A 186 -8.14 -12.94 -14.40
C PRO A 186 -6.88 -13.72 -14.86
N VAL A 187 -5.87 -13.74 -14.00
CA VAL A 187 -4.53 -14.30 -14.18
C VAL A 187 -4.11 -14.88 -12.82
N PRO A 188 -3.64 -16.13 -12.76
CA PRO A 188 -3.10 -16.68 -11.52
C PRO A 188 -1.97 -15.79 -10.96
N ALA A 189 -1.93 -15.60 -9.63
CA ALA A 189 -0.99 -14.67 -9.00
C ALA A 189 0.50 -15.04 -9.24
N ASP A 190 0.78 -16.32 -9.45
CA ASP A 190 2.11 -16.86 -9.80
C ASP A 190 2.42 -16.77 -11.31
N ARG A 191 1.51 -16.27 -12.15
CA ARG A 191 1.67 -16.16 -13.62
C ARG A 191 1.63 -14.73 -14.14
N VAL A 192 1.59 -13.75 -13.23
CA VAL A 192 1.48 -12.33 -13.59
C VAL A 192 2.68 -11.88 -14.42
N ALA A 193 3.90 -12.24 -14.03
CA ALA A 193 5.10 -11.84 -14.77
C ALA A 193 5.12 -12.39 -16.21
N GLU A 194 4.77 -13.66 -16.42
CA GLU A 194 4.69 -14.25 -17.77
C GLU A 194 3.60 -13.60 -18.62
N THR A 195 2.47 -13.28 -18.00
CA THR A 195 1.38 -12.56 -18.67
C THR A 195 1.85 -11.18 -19.14
N LEU A 196 2.54 -10.42 -18.27
CA LEU A 196 3.09 -9.11 -18.62
C LEU A 196 4.13 -9.19 -19.74
N GLN A 197 5.00 -10.19 -19.75
CA GLN A 197 5.97 -10.38 -20.84
C GLN A 197 5.25 -10.74 -22.16
N SER A 198 4.20 -11.56 -22.10
CA SER A 198 3.38 -11.87 -23.27
C SER A 198 2.67 -10.61 -23.82
N LEU A 199 2.15 -9.76 -22.93
CA LEU A 199 1.56 -8.48 -23.31
C LEU A 199 2.61 -7.53 -23.90
N ALA A 200 3.82 -7.49 -23.35
CA ALA A 200 4.92 -6.68 -23.88
C ALA A 200 5.28 -7.08 -25.32
N GLN A 201 5.36 -8.38 -25.61
CA GLN A 201 5.59 -8.89 -26.96
C GLN A 201 4.48 -8.47 -27.94
N ARG A 202 3.22 -8.56 -27.51
CA ARG A 202 2.05 -8.20 -28.33
C ARG A 202 1.93 -6.69 -28.56
N ALA A 203 2.15 -5.89 -27.52
CA ALA A 203 2.21 -4.43 -27.63
C ALA A 203 3.31 -4.00 -28.60
N ARG A 204 4.48 -4.66 -28.56
CA ARG A 204 5.58 -4.41 -29.51
C ARG A 204 5.18 -4.74 -30.94
N ALA A 205 4.52 -5.88 -31.16
CA ALA A 205 4.01 -6.26 -32.48
C ALA A 205 2.94 -5.29 -33.01
N ALA A 206 2.18 -4.65 -32.12
CA ALA A 206 1.19 -3.62 -32.45
C ALA A 206 1.77 -2.20 -32.60
N GLY A 207 3.10 -2.02 -32.47
CA GLY A 207 3.75 -0.72 -32.56
C GLY A 207 3.66 0.16 -31.30
N ALA A 208 3.08 -0.34 -30.21
CA ALA A 208 2.99 0.34 -28.92
C ALA A 208 4.29 0.21 -28.11
N THR A 209 5.40 0.71 -28.67
CA THR A 209 6.76 0.45 -28.15
C THR A 209 6.97 0.91 -26.71
N GLY A 210 6.48 2.09 -26.32
CA GLY A 210 6.62 2.60 -24.96
C GLY A 210 5.86 1.77 -23.92
N ASP A 211 4.65 1.32 -24.27
CA ASP A 211 3.82 0.47 -23.43
C ASP A 211 4.41 -0.93 -23.31
N ALA A 212 4.94 -1.46 -24.41
CA ALA A 212 5.69 -2.72 -24.44
C ALA A 212 6.91 -2.69 -23.51
N GLN A 213 7.69 -1.61 -23.54
CA GLN A 213 8.85 -1.45 -22.66
C GLN A 213 8.44 -1.46 -21.19
N ARG A 214 7.38 -0.73 -20.82
CA ARG A 214 6.91 -0.69 -19.42
C ARG A 214 6.36 -2.03 -18.94
N LEU A 215 5.58 -2.72 -19.77
CA LEU A 215 5.07 -4.07 -19.47
C LEU A 215 6.22 -5.06 -19.25
N GLU A 216 7.26 -5.01 -20.06
CA GLU A 216 8.47 -5.83 -19.89
C GLU A 216 9.18 -5.52 -18.57
N LEU A 217 9.38 -4.24 -18.24
CA LEU A 217 10.00 -3.85 -16.96
C LEU A 217 9.18 -4.33 -15.76
N LYS A 218 7.85 -4.16 -15.79
CA LYS A 218 6.95 -4.66 -14.73
C LYS A 218 7.03 -6.18 -14.59
N SER A 219 7.10 -6.91 -15.70
CA SER A 219 7.32 -8.37 -15.70
C SER A 219 8.59 -8.74 -14.94
N VAL A 220 9.72 -8.10 -15.28
CA VAL A 220 11.01 -8.32 -14.62
C VAL A 220 10.95 -7.99 -13.13
N VAL A 221 10.36 -6.85 -12.76
CA VAL A 221 10.25 -6.43 -11.35
C VAL A 221 9.42 -7.43 -10.54
N ILE A 222 8.25 -7.85 -11.04
CA ILE A 222 7.40 -8.83 -10.36
C ILE A 222 8.12 -10.17 -10.22
N ALA A 223 8.79 -10.64 -11.27
CA ALA A 223 9.57 -11.88 -11.22
C ALA A 223 10.74 -11.81 -10.22
N ALA A 224 11.43 -10.66 -10.17
CA ALA A 224 12.55 -10.44 -9.26
C ALA A 224 12.11 -10.28 -7.79
N SER A 225 10.91 -9.73 -7.56
CA SER A 225 10.36 -9.55 -6.21
C SER A 225 10.06 -10.88 -5.53
N GLY A 226 9.58 -11.89 -6.29
CA GLY A 226 9.40 -13.26 -5.79
C GLY A 226 8.26 -13.44 -4.77
N ASP A 227 7.31 -12.50 -4.70
CA ASP A 227 6.15 -12.58 -3.81
C ASP A 227 4.83 -12.29 -4.57
N PRO A 228 4.02 -13.32 -4.89
CA PRO A 228 4.37 -14.73 -4.78
C PRO A 228 5.47 -15.10 -5.79
N ALA A 229 6.14 -16.23 -5.55
CA ALA A 229 7.10 -16.78 -6.51
C ALA A 229 6.42 -16.98 -7.87
N GLN A 230 7.05 -16.47 -8.94
CA GLN A 230 6.47 -16.52 -10.28
C GLN A 230 6.87 -17.83 -10.98
N ALA A 231 5.88 -18.51 -11.54
CA ALA A 231 6.02 -19.72 -12.34
C ALA A 231 6.11 -19.39 -13.84
N GLY A 232 6.86 -20.20 -14.60
CA GLY A 232 7.01 -20.06 -16.05
C GLY A 232 8.41 -19.67 -16.49
N ALA A 233 8.67 -19.84 -17.79
CA ALA A 233 9.96 -19.53 -18.40
C ALA A 233 9.92 -18.10 -18.99
N LEU A 234 10.42 -17.13 -18.24
CA LEU A 234 10.58 -15.76 -18.70
C LEU A 234 11.84 -15.61 -19.56
N ASP A 235 11.73 -14.88 -20.67
CA ASP A 235 12.88 -14.47 -21.47
C ASP A 235 13.65 -13.37 -20.74
N LYS A 236 14.62 -13.78 -19.92
CA LYS A 236 15.50 -12.87 -19.19
C LYS A 236 16.40 -12.05 -20.12
N THR A 237 16.68 -12.52 -21.32
CA THR A 237 17.50 -11.79 -22.29
C THR A 237 16.73 -10.59 -22.80
N ALA A 238 15.47 -10.78 -23.23
CA ALA A 238 14.58 -9.69 -23.63
C ALA A 238 14.40 -8.67 -22.50
N GLY A 239 14.12 -9.15 -21.28
CA GLY A 239 13.99 -8.28 -20.11
C GLY A 239 15.26 -7.47 -19.81
N ALA A 240 16.44 -8.10 -19.91
CA ALA A 240 17.72 -7.42 -19.70
C ALA A 240 18.04 -6.39 -20.80
N ASP A 241 17.65 -6.64 -22.05
CA ASP A 241 17.87 -5.71 -23.15
C ASP A 241 16.96 -4.47 -23.06
N VAL A 242 15.68 -4.66 -22.71
CA VAL A 242 14.78 -3.54 -22.40
C VAL A 242 15.30 -2.73 -21.23
N LEU A 243 15.70 -3.39 -20.13
CA LEU A 243 16.25 -2.69 -18.97
C LEU A 243 17.50 -1.89 -19.32
N ARG A 244 18.47 -2.47 -20.04
CA ARG A 244 19.68 -1.75 -20.48
C ARG A 244 19.36 -0.54 -21.36
N THR A 245 18.36 -0.66 -22.22
CA THR A 245 17.90 0.44 -23.08
C THR A 245 17.37 1.58 -22.21
N VAL A 246 16.47 1.26 -21.27
CA VAL A 246 15.83 2.23 -20.38
C VAL A 246 16.85 2.90 -19.45
N LEU A 247 17.81 2.16 -18.90
CA LEU A 247 18.84 2.69 -17.99
C LEU A 247 19.83 3.66 -18.67
N ARG A 248 20.06 3.50 -19.99
CA ARG A 248 20.98 4.35 -20.77
C ARG A 248 20.35 5.66 -21.21
N ASP A 249 19.05 5.66 -21.46
CA ASP A 249 18.31 6.84 -21.92
C ASP A 249 17.69 7.58 -20.73
N ALA A 250 18.02 8.85 -20.57
CA ALA A 250 17.55 9.65 -19.43
C ALA A 250 16.03 9.88 -19.45
N ALA A 251 15.43 10.06 -20.62
CA ALA A 251 13.99 10.27 -20.75
C ALA A 251 13.22 8.97 -20.47
N LEU A 252 13.71 7.82 -20.96
CA LEU A 252 13.10 6.52 -20.67
C LEU A 252 13.26 6.14 -19.19
N SER A 253 14.42 6.42 -18.58
CA SER A 253 14.64 6.25 -17.15
C SER A 253 13.62 7.06 -16.35
N ARG A 254 13.44 8.34 -16.69
CA ARG A 254 12.52 9.25 -16.02
C ARG A 254 11.04 8.87 -16.20
N ALA A 255 10.66 8.39 -17.38
CA ALA A 255 9.29 7.96 -17.67
C ALA A 255 8.91 6.63 -16.96
N ASN A 256 9.90 5.87 -16.48
CA ASN A 256 9.70 4.61 -15.76
C ASN A 256 10.31 4.64 -14.35
N ALA A 257 10.49 5.83 -13.77
CA ALA A 257 11.15 6.00 -12.48
C ALA A 257 10.50 5.13 -11.39
N ASP A 258 9.16 5.11 -11.35
CA ASP A 258 8.36 4.29 -10.44
C ASP A 258 8.67 2.79 -10.51
N VAL A 259 8.89 2.27 -11.72
CA VAL A 259 9.24 0.86 -11.94
C VAL A 259 10.70 0.58 -11.59
N LEU A 260 11.61 1.53 -11.86
CA LEU A 260 13.04 1.39 -11.60
C LEU A 260 13.39 1.45 -10.10
N VAL A 261 12.62 2.16 -9.29
CA VAL A 261 12.88 2.25 -7.84
C VAL A 261 12.34 1.05 -7.05
N ALA A 262 11.43 0.26 -7.63
CA ALA A 262 10.68 -0.77 -6.91
C ALA A 262 11.54 -1.89 -6.30
N ALA A 263 12.51 -2.43 -7.05
CA ALA A 263 13.33 -3.56 -6.57
C ALA A 263 14.73 -3.66 -7.23
N PRO A 264 15.53 -2.57 -7.31
CA PRO A 264 16.71 -2.51 -8.17
C PRO A 264 17.75 -3.61 -7.90
N ALA A 265 18.07 -3.88 -6.63
CA ALA A 265 19.02 -4.94 -6.26
C ALA A 265 18.52 -6.34 -6.65
N ARG A 266 17.23 -6.63 -6.44
CA ARG A 266 16.63 -7.91 -6.81
C ARG A 266 16.58 -8.09 -8.33
N VAL A 267 16.27 -7.02 -9.08
CA VAL A 267 16.29 -7.04 -10.55
C VAL A 267 17.68 -7.35 -11.09
N VAL A 268 18.73 -6.74 -10.51
CA VAL A 268 20.12 -7.06 -10.88
C VAL A 268 20.47 -8.52 -10.58
N ALA A 269 20.05 -9.05 -9.43
CA ALA A 269 20.26 -10.45 -9.09
C ALA A 269 19.50 -11.40 -10.03
N TYR A 270 18.26 -11.05 -10.37
CA TYR A 270 17.36 -11.86 -11.19
C TYR A 270 17.77 -11.96 -12.66
N LEU A 271 18.14 -10.82 -13.28
CA LEU A 271 18.60 -10.74 -14.67
C LEU A 271 20.10 -11.01 -14.83
N GLY A 272 20.83 -11.00 -13.72
CA GLY A 272 22.27 -11.20 -13.69
C GLY A 272 22.68 -12.58 -14.20
N GLY A 273 23.59 -12.61 -15.17
CA GLY A 273 24.37 -13.81 -15.48
C GLY A 273 25.57 -13.93 -14.54
N GLY A 274 26.79 -14.12 -15.06
CA GLY A 274 27.99 -14.17 -14.22
C GLY A 274 28.31 -12.85 -13.50
N ASP A 275 29.28 -12.86 -12.57
CA ASP A 275 29.63 -11.71 -11.74
C ASP A 275 29.95 -10.44 -12.53
N ALA A 276 30.67 -10.56 -13.64
CA ALA A 276 30.99 -9.43 -14.52
C ALA A 276 29.73 -8.79 -15.15
N GLN A 277 28.76 -9.60 -15.56
CA GLN A 277 27.50 -9.11 -16.13
C GLN A 277 26.64 -8.44 -15.07
N ARG A 278 26.58 -9.02 -13.86
CA ARG A 278 25.93 -8.41 -12.69
C ARG A 278 26.56 -7.05 -12.33
N ALA A 279 27.89 -6.98 -12.30
CA ALA A 279 28.61 -5.75 -12.01
C ALA A 279 28.33 -4.65 -13.04
N LYS A 280 28.34 -4.99 -14.33
CA LYS A 280 28.02 -4.04 -15.42
C LYS A 280 26.57 -3.55 -15.33
N LEU A 281 25.62 -4.44 -15.09
CA LEU A 281 24.22 -4.06 -14.94
C LEU A 281 24.01 -3.19 -13.70
N ARG A 282 24.60 -3.54 -12.56
CA ARG A 282 24.58 -2.74 -11.33
C ARG A 282 25.10 -1.33 -11.56
N GLY A 283 26.24 -1.17 -12.24
CA GLY A 283 26.80 0.14 -12.55
C GLY A 283 25.88 1.01 -13.44
N ALA A 284 25.27 0.41 -14.46
CA ALA A 284 24.30 1.11 -15.30
C ALA A 284 23.03 1.52 -14.51
N TYR A 285 22.59 0.65 -13.60
CA TYR A 285 21.43 0.89 -12.74
C TYR A 285 21.71 2.01 -11.73
N ASP A 286 22.86 1.97 -11.04
CA ASP A 286 23.25 3.03 -10.10
C ASP A 286 23.35 4.38 -10.79
N ALA A 287 23.94 4.44 -11.99
CA ALA A 287 24.01 5.68 -12.76
C ALA A 287 22.61 6.25 -13.04
N ALA A 288 21.64 5.40 -13.40
CA ALA A 288 20.26 5.82 -13.64
C ALA A 288 19.58 6.36 -12.39
N LEU A 289 19.68 5.63 -11.28
CA LEU A 289 19.13 6.07 -10.01
C LEU A 289 19.83 7.31 -9.47
N ALA A 290 21.12 7.50 -9.73
CA ALA A 290 21.84 8.72 -9.38
C ALA A 290 21.23 9.95 -10.06
N ARG A 291 20.91 9.85 -11.37
CA ARG A 291 20.22 10.93 -12.09
C ARG A 291 18.84 11.20 -11.50
N LEU A 292 18.04 10.13 -11.32
CA LEU A 292 16.68 10.23 -10.78
C LEU A 292 16.67 10.82 -9.35
N SER A 293 17.64 10.49 -8.51
CA SER A 293 17.75 11.03 -7.14
C SER A 293 17.97 12.56 -7.07
N THR A 294 18.35 13.17 -8.20
CA THR A 294 18.58 14.61 -8.32
C THR A 294 17.64 15.30 -9.31
N ASP A 295 16.72 14.55 -9.93
CA ASP A 295 15.81 15.08 -10.94
C ASP A 295 14.68 15.87 -10.27
N THR A 296 14.74 17.19 -10.36
CA THR A 296 13.76 18.09 -9.73
C THR A 296 12.38 18.06 -10.37
N THR A 297 12.21 17.36 -11.50
CA THR A 297 10.88 17.09 -12.07
C THR A 297 10.16 15.94 -11.37
N LEU A 298 10.86 15.17 -10.53
CA LEU A 298 10.27 14.16 -9.65
C LEU A 298 9.91 14.77 -8.29
N SER A 299 8.96 14.15 -7.59
CA SER A 299 8.67 14.55 -6.21
C SER A 299 9.84 14.23 -5.28
N SER A 300 9.90 14.87 -4.10
CA SER A 300 10.97 14.63 -3.12
C SER A 300 11.03 13.18 -2.67
N ILE A 301 9.88 12.51 -2.55
CA ILE A 301 9.81 11.09 -2.17
C ILE A 301 10.32 10.19 -3.30
N ASP A 302 9.99 10.45 -4.57
CA ASP A 302 10.49 9.64 -5.69
C ASP A 302 12.01 9.77 -5.86
N ARG A 303 12.56 10.98 -5.66
CA ARG A 303 14.01 11.20 -5.63
C ARG A 303 14.67 10.41 -4.49
N LEU A 304 14.05 10.39 -3.31
CA LEU A 304 14.58 9.67 -2.16
C LEU A 304 14.50 8.15 -2.34
N MET A 305 13.43 7.63 -2.93
CA MET A 305 13.34 6.21 -3.33
C MET A 305 14.41 5.83 -4.35
N ALA A 306 14.74 6.72 -5.29
CA ALA A 306 15.86 6.49 -6.21
C ALA A 306 17.21 6.42 -5.46
N LEU A 307 17.44 7.33 -4.50
CA LEU A 307 18.63 7.26 -3.63
C LEU A 307 18.68 5.96 -2.83
N HIS A 308 17.56 5.54 -2.25
CA HIS A 308 17.46 4.27 -1.53
C HIS A 308 17.78 3.08 -2.44
N GLY A 309 17.29 3.09 -3.68
CA GLY A 309 17.65 2.10 -4.68
C GLY A 309 19.16 1.98 -4.91
N ARG A 310 19.92 3.09 -4.86
CA ARG A 310 21.39 3.07 -4.93
C ARG A 310 22.02 2.41 -3.71
N VAL A 311 21.49 2.69 -2.52
CA VAL A 311 21.91 2.04 -1.27
C VAL A 311 21.68 0.53 -1.36
N LEU A 312 20.52 0.10 -1.84
CA LEU A 312 20.20 -1.32 -2.05
C LEU A 312 21.17 -1.99 -3.03
N LEU A 313 21.50 -1.33 -4.15
CA LEU A 313 22.47 -1.83 -5.13
C LEU A 313 23.87 -1.95 -4.55
N ALA A 314 24.30 -0.97 -3.74
CA ALA A 314 25.61 -0.96 -3.10
C ALA A 314 25.71 -1.99 -1.98
N ARG A 315 24.63 -2.20 -1.21
CA ARG A 315 24.57 -3.21 -0.15
C ARG A 315 24.62 -4.63 -0.70
N GLY A 316 23.96 -4.89 -1.83
CA GLY A 316 23.84 -6.22 -2.40
C GLY A 316 23.21 -7.21 -1.40
N ASP A 317 23.88 -8.34 -1.18
CA ASP A 317 23.41 -9.41 -0.30
C ASP A 317 23.81 -9.22 1.18
N ALA A 318 24.51 -8.13 1.51
CA ALA A 318 24.84 -7.84 2.90
C ALA A 318 23.56 -7.65 3.72
N ARG A 319 23.58 -8.14 4.96
CA ARG A 319 22.43 -8.07 5.88
C ARG A 319 21.97 -6.61 6.08
N LYS A 320 20.66 -6.40 6.24
CA LYS A 320 20.09 -5.09 6.61
C LYS A 320 20.75 -4.56 7.89
N GLY A 321 21.11 -3.28 7.90
CA GLY A 321 21.84 -2.63 8.99
C GLY A 321 23.36 -2.83 8.99
N ALA A 322 23.94 -3.57 8.04
CA ALA A 322 25.40 -3.64 7.92
C ALA A 322 25.97 -2.29 7.41
N PRO A 323 27.14 -1.85 7.92
CA PRO A 323 27.82 -0.67 7.40
C PRO A 323 28.11 -0.80 5.90
N LEU A 324 27.88 0.29 5.16
CA LEU A 324 28.10 0.33 3.72
C LEU A 324 29.51 0.83 3.39
N ASP A 325 30.27 0.05 2.62
CA ASP A 325 31.60 0.45 2.11
C ASP A 325 31.48 1.37 0.87
N ALA A 326 30.84 2.52 1.07
CA ALA A 326 30.62 3.54 0.04
C ALA A 326 30.51 4.94 0.68
N PRO A 327 31.61 5.51 1.20
CA PRO A 327 31.56 6.73 2.02
C PRO A 327 30.91 7.94 1.31
N ALA A 328 31.11 8.08 0.00
CA ALA A 328 30.47 9.14 -0.79
C ALA A 328 28.94 8.96 -0.89
N LEU A 329 28.45 7.71 -1.03
CA LEU A 329 27.03 7.41 -1.05
C LEU A 329 26.43 7.61 0.34
N VAL A 330 27.12 7.19 1.40
CA VAL A 330 26.72 7.43 2.80
C VAL A 330 26.59 8.93 3.10
N ALA A 331 27.54 9.75 2.64
CA ALA A 331 27.45 11.21 2.77
C ALA A 331 26.25 11.79 1.99
N THR A 332 25.99 11.27 0.78
CA THR A 332 24.82 11.64 -0.03
C THR A 332 23.51 11.28 0.67
N VAL A 333 23.42 10.08 1.27
CA VAL A 333 22.26 9.64 2.06
C VAL A 333 21.97 10.62 3.19
N ARG A 334 22.97 10.97 4.01
CA ARG A 334 22.78 11.93 5.11
C ARG A 334 22.29 13.29 4.62
N GLY A 335 22.93 13.83 3.58
CA GLY A 335 22.58 15.14 3.03
C GLY A 335 21.18 15.19 2.43
N GLN A 336 20.85 14.23 1.56
CA GLN A 336 19.58 14.23 0.84
C GLN A 336 18.39 13.85 1.72
N THR A 337 18.55 12.90 2.66
CA THR A 337 17.47 12.58 3.63
C THR A 337 17.14 13.80 4.48
N ALA A 338 18.15 14.46 5.06
CA ALA A 338 17.96 15.66 5.88
C ALA A 338 17.30 16.80 5.07
N ALA A 339 17.79 17.07 3.86
CA ALA A 339 17.23 18.12 3.00
C ALA A 339 15.78 17.83 2.60
N ALA A 340 15.45 16.59 2.24
CA ALA A 340 14.09 16.20 1.88
C ALA A 340 13.13 16.38 3.06
N ILE A 341 13.50 15.92 4.26
CA ILE A 341 12.67 16.05 5.47
C ILE A 341 12.47 17.51 5.88
N GLN A 342 13.51 18.35 5.75
CA GLN A 342 13.42 19.78 6.01
C GLN A 342 12.54 20.51 5.00
N GLY A 343 12.57 20.08 3.74
CA GLY A 343 11.79 20.65 2.64
C GLY A 343 10.36 20.14 2.50
N ALA A 344 9.89 19.25 3.38
CA ALA A 344 8.55 18.67 3.30
C ALA A 344 7.46 19.76 3.36
N ALA A 345 6.62 19.83 2.31
CA ALA A 345 5.64 20.89 2.13
C ALA A 345 4.36 20.70 2.95
N ASN A 346 4.05 19.46 3.34
CA ASN A 346 2.85 19.13 4.11
C ASN A 346 3.06 17.87 4.98
N VAL A 347 2.10 17.59 5.85
CA VAL A 347 2.16 16.46 6.80
C VAL A 347 2.20 15.10 6.12
N TYR A 348 1.55 14.93 4.98
CA TYR A 348 1.56 13.67 4.22
C TYR A 348 2.94 13.44 3.59
N GLU A 349 3.51 14.47 2.96
CA GLU A 349 4.86 14.41 2.41
C GLU A 349 5.88 14.09 3.52
N ARG A 350 5.79 14.78 4.66
CA ARG A 350 6.67 14.54 5.79
C ARG A 350 6.59 13.09 6.25
N GLN A 351 5.40 12.54 6.45
CA GLN A 351 5.24 11.16 6.91
C GLN A 351 5.82 10.13 5.93
N ALA A 352 5.61 10.32 4.62
CA ALA A 352 6.21 9.47 3.60
C ALA A 352 7.75 9.59 3.61
N LEU A 353 8.28 10.80 3.68
CA LEU A 353 9.72 11.08 3.68
C LEU A 353 10.43 10.56 4.93
N ILE A 354 9.84 10.68 6.13
CA ILE A 354 10.42 10.11 7.36
C ILE A 354 10.53 8.59 7.24
N SER A 355 9.48 7.94 6.71
CA SER A 355 9.47 6.49 6.52
C SER A 355 10.58 6.04 5.56
N GLU A 356 10.64 6.66 4.38
CA GLU A 356 11.62 6.32 3.36
C GLU A 356 13.06 6.66 3.81
N ALA A 357 13.26 7.80 4.46
CA ALA A 357 14.56 8.20 4.98
C ALA A 357 15.06 7.25 6.07
N ALA A 358 14.19 6.85 7.00
CA ALA A 358 14.56 5.90 8.05
C ALA A 358 14.99 4.55 7.46
N ASP A 359 14.24 4.01 6.49
CA ASP A 359 14.63 2.78 5.80
C ASP A 359 15.92 2.95 5.01
N THR A 360 16.12 4.08 4.31
CA THR A 360 17.35 4.39 3.58
C THR A 360 18.56 4.44 4.51
N LEU A 361 18.44 5.11 5.66
CA LEU A 361 19.48 5.20 6.69
C LEU A 361 19.81 3.81 7.24
N THR A 362 18.78 3.01 7.57
CA THR A 362 18.95 1.64 8.06
C THR A 362 19.64 0.75 7.04
N ASP A 363 19.25 0.84 5.78
CA ASP A 363 19.84 0.04 4.70
C ASP A 363 21.27 0.49 4.35
N ALA A 364 21.64 1.74 4.65
CA ALA A 364 23.00 2.27 4.58
C ALA A 364 23.86 1.96 5.83
N GLY A 365 23.32 1.25 6.83
CA GLY A 365 24.01 0.90 8.08
C GLY A 365 24.03 2.02 9.13
N LEU A 366 23.22 3.06 8.96
CA LEU A 366 23.14 4.25 9.82
C LEU A 366 22.02 4.10 10.87
N LEU A 367 22.07 3.02 11.65
CA LEU A 367 20.99 2.64 12.58
C LEU A 367 20.69 3.70 13.64
N ASP A 368 21.71 4.35 14.19
CA ASP A 368 21.52 5.36 15.24
C ASP A 368 20.93 6.67 14.68
N GLU A 369 21.25 7.01 13.43
CA GLU A 369 20.67 8.17 12.73
C GLU A 369 19.21 7.89 12.37
N SER A 370 18.89 6.66 11.92
CA SER A 370 17.52 6.19 11.71
C SER A 370 16.71 6.23 13.01
N ASP A 371 17.27 5.73 14.12
CA ASP A 371 16.62 5.78 15.44
C ASP A 371 16.36 7.22 15.90
N THR A 372 17.33 8.11 15.72
CA THR A 372 17.23 9.52 16.08
C THR A 372 16.10 10.19 15.29
N LEU A 373 16.05 9.94 13.99
CA LEU A 373 15.00 10.43 13.10
C LEU A 373 13.61 9.95 13.53
N LEU A 374 13.45 8.63 13.72
CA LEU A 374 12.17 8.02 14.07
C LEU A 374 11.68 8.51 15.44
N LYS A 375 12.56 8.56 16.45
CA LYS A 375 12.23 9.06 17.80
C LYS A 375 11.79 10.52 17.78
N ALA A 376 12.44 11.36 16.98
CA ALA A 376 12.07 12.76 16.84
C ALA A 376 10.68 12.96 16.17
N GLU A 377 10.23 12.01 15.35
CA GLU A 377 8.92 12.07 14.70
C GLU A 377 7.77 11.54 15.57
N LEU A 378 8.04 10.66 16.55
CA LEU A 378 7.02 10.07 17.43
C LEU A 378 6.03 11.09 18.02
N PRO A 379 6.44 12.21 18.65
CA PRO A 379 5.49 13.16 19.22
C PRO A 379 4.75 14.02 18.18
N ARG A 380 5.17 13.97 16.90
CA ARG A 380 4.61 14.77 15.80
C ARG A 380 3.60 13.99 14.96
N SER A 381 3.71 12.68 14.95
CA SER A 381 2.92 11.81 14.10
C SER A 381 1.55 11.52 14.70
N SER A 382 0.52 11.48 13.85
CA SER A 382 -0.79 10.93 14.22
C SER A 382 -0.80 9.40 14.27
N THR A 383 0.25 8.75 13.76
CA THR A 383 0.39 7.29 13.72
C THR A 383 1.78 6.85 14.23
N PRO A 384 2.14 7.20 15.48
CA PRO A 384 3.49 6.98 16.01
C PRO A 384 3.87 5.49 16.07
N TYR A 385 2.89 4.61 16.25
CA TYR A 385 3.04 3.14 16.22
C TYR A 385 3.69 2.62 14.93
N TYR A 386 3.53 3.33 13.81
CA TYR A 386 4.18 2.98 12.56
C TYR A 386 5.71 3.12 12.68
N PHE A 387 6.18 4.28 13.15
CA PHE A 387 7.60 4.57 13.33
C PHE A 387 8.25 3.73 14.45
N MET A 388 7.49 3.37 15.49
CA MET A 388 7.94 2.43 16.52
C MET A 388 8.28 1.05 15.93
N SER A 389 7.62 0.63 14.85
CA SER A 389 7.96 -0.62 14.16
C SER A 389 9.31 -0.55 13.45
N GLY A 390 9.68 0.63 12.93
CA GLY A 390 11.02 0.91 12.42
C GLY A 390 12.09 0.84 13.51
N LEU A 391 11.82 1.40 14.68
CA LEU A 391 12.71 1.31 15.85
C LEU A 391 12.90 -0.14 16.32
N ALA A 392 11.84 -0.95 16.30
CA ALA A 392 11.92 -2.38 16.58
C ALA A 392 12.80 -3.12 15.55
N ALA A 393 12.64 -2.80 14.26
CA ALA A 393 13.44 -3.37 13.19
C ALA A 393 14.93 -2.99 13.31
N ASN A 394 15.25 -1.75 13.67
CA ASN A 394 16.62 -1.29 13.91
C ASN A 394 17.25 -2.00 15.12
N ALA A 395 16.52 -2.12 16.23
CA ALA A 395 16.96 -2.88 17.39
C ALA A 395 17.25 -4.35 17.04
N LYS A 396 16.35 -4.98 16.27
CA LYS A 396 16.55 -6.35 15.75
C LYS A 396 17.78 -6.46 14.85
N ALA A 397 18.03 -5.48 13.97
CA ALA A 397 19.22 -5.44 13.11
C ALA A 397 20.54 -5.31 13.90
N ARG A 398 20.51 -4.68 15.08
CA ARG A 398 21.64 -4.65 16.05
C ARG A 398 21.80 -5.95 16.84
N GLY A 399 20.82 -6.84 16.82
CA GLY A 399 20.76 -8.01 17.69
C GLY A 399 20.23 -7.72 19.10
N ASP A 400 19.71 -6.52 19.35
CA ASP A 400 19.08 -6.14 20.62
C ASP A 400 17.64 -6.65 20.68
N LYS A 401 17.50 -7.90 21.11
CA LYS A 401 16.20 -8.59 21.20
C LYS A 401 15.25 -7.92 22.20
N ALA A 402 15.78 -7.42 23.32
CA ALA A 402 14.98 -6.82 24.38
C ALA A 402 14.37 -5.50 23.90
N ALA A 403 15.18 -4.59 23.36
CA ALA A 403 14.68 -3.34 22.81
C ALA A 403 13.74 -3.55 21.63
N ALA A 404 13.99 -4.55 20.78
CA ALA A 404 13.07 -4.88 19.69
C ALA A 404 11.68 -5.29 20.21
N LEU A 405 11.62 -6.17 21.21
CA LEU A 405 10.35 -6.60 21.81
C LEU A 405 9.63 -5.47 22.55
N ASP A 406 10.36 -4.56 23.20
CA ASP A 406 9.78 -3.39 23.84
C ASP A 406 9.19 -2.41 22.82
N TRP A 407 9.86 -2.17 21.70
CA TRP A 407 9.32 -1.33 20.63
C TRP A 407 8.11 -1.95 19.93
N TYR A 408 8.10 -3.27 19.70
CA TYR A 408 6.91 -3.94 19.17
C TYR A 408 5.72 -3.86 20.14
N ARG A 409 5.95 -3.98 21.45
CA ARG A 409 4.92 -3.77 22.47
C ARG A 409 4.38 -2.35 22.41
N ASN A 410 5.26 -1.35 22.47
CA ASN A 410 4.88 0.06 22.41
C ASN A 410 4.09 0.40 21.13
N ALA A 411 4.50 -0.17 19.99
CA ALA A 411 3.79 -0.01 18.72
C ALA A 411 2.38 -0.62 18.79
N TYR A 412 2.23 -1.82 19.35
CA TYR A 412 0.91 -2.46 19.51
C TYR A 412 0.02 -1.71 20.51
N ASP A 413 0.56 -1.27 21.64
CA ASP A 413 -0.20 -0.57 22.67
C ASP A 413 -0.73 0.78 22.16
N SER A 414 0.09 1.50 21.39
CA SER A 414 -0.26 2.79 20.78
C SER A 414 -1.04 2.70 19.46
N ALA A 415 -1.22 1.50 18.90
CA ALA A 415 -1.99 1.30 17.68
C ALA A 415 -3.48 1.63 17.88
N THR A 416 -4.03 2.40 16.94
CA THR A 416 -5.44 2.82 16.90
C THR A 416 -6.12 2.27 15.65
N GLY A 417 -7.43 1.97 15.74
CA GLY A 417 -8.18 1.28 14.68
C GLY A 417 -8.21 -0.24 14.88
N THR A 418 -9.33 -0.88 14.57
CA THR A 418 -9.54 -2.33 14.83
C THR A 418 -8.61 -3.19 13.96
N ALA A 419 -8.51 -2.88 12.67
CA ALA A 419 -7.67 -3.62 11.74
C ALA A 419 -6.17 -3.40 12.03
N THR A 420 -5.76 -2.17 12.30
CA THR A 420 -4.39 -1.82 12.70
C THR A 420 -3.99 -2.50 14.00
N ARG A 421 -4.84 -2.51 15.03
CA ARG A 421 -4.53 -3.23 16.28
C ARG A 421 -4.30 -4.73 16.03
N LEU A 422 -5.14 -5.38 15.23
CA LEU A 422 -4.94 -6.80 14.87
C LEU A 422 -3.62 -7.01 14.12
N ARG A 423 -3.31 -6.16 13.13
CA ARG A 423 -2.08 -6.25 12.34
C ARG A 423 -0.80 -6.05 13.17
N TRP A 424 -0.80 -5.07 14.07
CA TRP A 424 0.34 -4.80 14.95
C TRP A 424 0.48 -5.87 16.02
N GLY A 425 -0.64 -6.33 16.60
CA GLY A 425 -0.64 -7.42 17.56
C GLY A 425 -0.11 -8.73 16.97
N ALA A 426 -0.54 -9.09 15.75
CA ALA A 426 0.00 -10.24 15.02
C ALA A 426 1.51 -10.10 14.71
N THR A 427 1.97 -8.87 14.45
CA THR A 427 3.39 -8.59 14.22
C THR A 427 4.20 -8.69 15.51
N TYR A 428 3.68 -8.19 16.63
CA TYR A 428 4.29 -8.33 17.94
C TYR A 428 4.38 -9.81 18.34
N PHE A 429 3.28 -10.55 18.20
CA PHE A 429 3.23 -12.00 18.45
C PHE A 429 4.29 -12.75 17.66
N ALA A 430 4.36 -12.52 16.34
CA ALA A 430 5.32 -13.19 15.47
C ALA A 430 6.77 -12.92 15.88
N ASN A 431 7.10 -11.68 16.26
CA ASN A 431 8.45 -11.35 16.72
C ASN A 431 8.73 -11.83 18.15
N ALA A 432 7.72 -11.95 19.02
CA ALA A 432 7.89 -12.57 20.34
C ALA A 432 8.27 -14.05 20.22
N VAL A 433 7.58 -14.80 19.35
CA VAL A 433 7.93 -16.19 19.03
C VAL A 433 9.35 -16.31 18.48
N GLU A 434 9.77 -15.39 17.61
CA GLU A 434 11.11 -15.44 17.01
C GLU A 434 12.22 -15.05 17.98
N LEU A 435 12.03 -13.98 18.75
CA LEU A 435 13.09 -13.36 19.55
C LEU A 435 13.17 -13.92 20.98
N ALA A 436 12.06 -14.42 21.53
CA ALA A 436 11.98 -14.98 22.87
C ALA A 436 11.09 -16.24 22.92
N PRO A 437 11.43 -17.30 22.14
CA PRO A 437 10.60 -18.51 22.06
C PRO A 437 10.38 -19.22 23.41
N ASP A 438 11.30 -19.06 24.36
CA ASP A 438 11.20 -19.69 25.68
C ASP A 438 10.30 -18.91 26.66
N ASP A 439 9.95 -17.66 26.35
CA ASP A 439 9.09 -16.81 27.19
C ASP A 439 7.60 -17.10 26.89
N SER A 440 7.17 -18.30 27.26
CA SER A 440 5.81 -18.80 26.99
C SER A 440 4.73 -17.92 27.60
N ALA A 441 4.97 -17.37 28.80
CA ALA A 441 4.04 -16.47 29.47
C ALA A 441 3.79 -15.18 28.67
N ARG A 442 4.85 -14.56 28.13
CA ARG A 442 4.71 -13.41 27.23
C ARG A 442 3.94 -13.77 25.98
N ILE A 443 4.31 -14.86 25.31
CA ILE A 443 3.69 -15.26 24.03
C ILE A 443 2.20 -15.56 24.21
N GLU A 444 1.83 -16.28 25.27
CA GLU A 444 0.43 -16.53 25.63
C GLU A 444 -0.33 -15.23 25.94
N GLY A 445 0.27 -14.30 26.69
CA GLY A 445 -0.33 -13.01 27.00
C GLY A 445 -0.59 -12.15 25.76
N ILE A 446 0.34 -12.16 24.80
CA ILE A 446 0.16 -11.47 23.51
C ILE A 446 -0.96 -12.12 22.71
N ALA A 447 -0.99 -13.45 22.62
CA ALA A 447 -2.04 -14.18 21.91
C ALA A 447 -3.43 -13.86 22.49
N ALA A 448 -3.56 -13.89 23.82
CA ALA A 448 -4.79 -13.52 24.51
C ALA A 448 -5.25 -12.10 24.20
N SER A 449 -4.31 -11.15 24.19
CA SER A 449 -4.59 -9.75 23.83
C SER A 449 -5.06 -9.62 22.38
N VAL A 450 -4.39 -10.27 21.42
CA VAL A 450 -4.79 -10.27 20.00
C VAL A 450 -6.17 -10.88 19.80
N LEU A 451 -6.46 -12.00 20.47
CA LEU A 451 -7.77 -12.66 20.39
C LEU A 451 -8.88 -11.84 21.02
N ALA A 452 -8.59 -11.12 22.10
CA ALA A 452 -9.53 -10.16 22.67
C ALA A 452 -9.82 -8.97 21.73
N GLN A 453 -8.87 -8.58 20.86
CA GLN A 453 -9.15 -7.60 19.80
C GLN A 453 -9.99 -8.21 18.67
N ALA A 454 -9.72 -9.46 18.30
CA ALA A 454 -10.51 -10.17 17.28
C ALA A 454 -11.98 -10.30 17.72
N ASP A 455 -12.22 -10.65 18.99
CA ASP A 455 -13.56 -10.73 19.61
C ASP A 455 -14.35 -9.42 19.51
N LYS A 456 -13.66 -8.27 19.51
CA LYS A 456 -14.25 -6.92 19.42
C LYS A 456 -14.37 -6.41 17.99
N THR A 457 -13.79 -7.11 17.01
CA THR A 457 -13.72 -6.65 15.63
C THR A 457 -14.77 -7.36 14.79
N ARG A 458 -15.78 -6.61 14.32
CA ARG A 458 -16.93 -7.19 13.61
C ARG A 458 -16.55 -7.95 12.35
N ASP A 459 -15.50 -7.53 11.65
CA ASP A 459 -14.96 -8.15 10.45
C ASP A 459 -13.57 -8.78 10.69
N ALA A 460 -13.35 -9.34 11.88
CA ALA A 460 -12.06 -9.94 12.29
C ALA A 460 -11.56 -11.04 11.35
N PHE A 461 -12.46 -11.76 10.69
CA PHE A 461 -12.12 -12.89 9.82
C PHE A 461 -12.26 -12.58 8.33
N TYR A 462 -12.18 -11.31 7.96
CA TYR A 462 -12.16 -10.83 6.59
C TYR A 462 -10.82 -10.19 6.22
N GLY A 463 -10.48 -10.22 4.92
CA GLY A 463 -9.45 -9.36 4.32
C GLY A 463 -8.10 -9.36 5.05
N ALA A 464 -7.59 -8.18 5.39
CA ALA A 464 -6.31 -8.02 6.09
C ALA A 464 -6.35 -8.52 7.54
N ASN A 465 -7.51 -8.49 8.21
CA ASN A 465 -7.67 -9.02 9.56
C ASN A 465 -7.46 -10.54 9.56
N LEU A 466 -8.08 -11.24 8.61
CA LEU A 466 -7.87 -12.67 8.41
C LEU A 466 -6.39 -12.97 8.15
N ARG A 467 -5.73 -12.21 7.26
CA ARG A 467 -4.29 -12.40 6.98
C ARG A 467 -3.43 -12.23 8.24
N ALA A 468 -3.75 -11.27 9.11
CA ALA A 468 -3.06 -11.06 10.37
C ALA A 468 -3.23 -12.28 11.31
N LEU A 469 -4.44 -12.81 11.44
CA LEU A 469 -4.71 -14.00 12.26
C LEU A 469 -4.09 -15.27 11.66
N THR A 470 -4.07 -15.42 10.33
CA THR A 470 -3.32 -16.49 9.63
C THR A 470 -1.84 -16.45 9.97
N LYS A 471 -1.23 -15.27 10.06
CA LYS A 471 0.16 -15.13 10.49
C LYS A 471 0.36 -15.60 11.92
N VAL A 472 -0.58 -15.30 12.84
CA VAL A 472 -0.54 -15.79 14.23
C VAL A 472 -0.59 -17.32 14.27
N VAL A 473 -1.55 -17.94 13.57
CA VAL A 473 -1.66 -19.41 13.50
C VAL A 473 -0.41 -20.05 12.91
N ALA A 474 0.11 -19.51 11.80
CA ALA A 474 1.34 -20.04 11.20
C ALA A 474 2.54 -19.96 12.15
N GLN A 475 2.63 -18.90 12.97
CA GLN A 475 3.66 -18.79 14.00
C GLN A 475 3.42 -19.73 15.18
N LEU A 476 2.17 -19.97 15.59
CA LEU A 476 1.84 -20.98 16.61
C LEU A 476 2.26 -22.39 16.17
N THR A 477 1.97 -22.77 14.92
CA THR A 477 2.40 -24.06 14.37
C THR A 477 3.93 -24.20 14.41
N ARG A 478 4.65 -23.15 14.02
CA ARG A 478 6.12 -23.13 14.10
C ARG A 478 6.62 -23.21 15.55
N TRP A 479 6.02 -22.43 16.44
CA TRP A 479 6.43 -22.36 17.85
C TRP A 479 6.21 -23.67 18.59
N ARG A 480 5.15 -24.43 18.27
CA ARG A 480 4.90 -25.76 18.84
C ARG A 480 6.11 -26.71 18.75
N ASN A 481 6.98 -26.52 17.73
CA ASN A 481 8.29 -27.15 17.53
C ASN A 481 8.45 -28.53 18.20
N GLY A 482 7.93 -29.58 17.57
CA GLY A 482 8.12 -30.96 18.02
C GLY A 482 7.51 -31.32 19.39
N GLY A 483 6.70 -30.44 19.99
CA GLY A 483 5.94 -30.69 21.22
C GLY A 483 6.38 -29.86 22.44
N ALA A 484 7.48 -29.11 22.36
CA ALA A 484 8.07 -28.39 23.49
C ALA A 484 7.13 -27.34 24.12
N HIS A 485 6.23 -26.76 23.31
CA HIS A 485 5.29 -25.72 23.74
C HIS A 485 3.82 -26.18 23.65
N ASP A 486 3.54 -27.49 23.63
CA ASP A 486 2.20 -28.05 23.42
C ASP A 486 1.16 -27.55 24.43
N THR A 487 1.54 -27.35 25.69
CA THR A 487 0.63 -26.85 26.73
C THR A 487 0.20 -25.42 26.44
N SER A 488 1.15 -24.55 26.12
CA SER A 488 0.90 -23.14 25.76
C SER A 488 0.08 -23.04 24.47
N VAL A 489 0.43 -23.81 23.46
CA VAL A 489 -0.28 -23.82 22.18
C VAL A 489 -1.73 -24.30 22.37
N ARG A 490 -1.97 -25.37 23.15
CA ARG A 490 -3.34 -25.82 23.47
C ARG A 490 -4.14 -24.77 24.23
N SER A 491 -3.50 -24.01 25.14
CA SER A 491 -4.13 -22.88 25.84
C SER A 491 -4.60 -21.81 24.85
N VAL A 492 -3.75 -21.43 23.89
CA VAL A 492 -4.11 -20.43 22.86
C VAL A 492 -5.18 -20.95 21.90
N VAL A 493 -5.12 -22.22 21.49
CA VAL A 493 -6.15 -22.86 20.66
C VAL A 493 -7.53 -22.79 21.34
N LYS A 494 -7.59 -23.10 22.65
CA LYS A 494 -8.85 -23.01 23.41
C LYS A 494 -9.42 -21.58 23.43
N GLN A 495 -8.56 -20.56 23.48
CA GLN A 495 -8.99 -19.17 23.41
C GLN A 495 -9.54 -18.83 22.01
N PHE A 496 -8.89 -19.32 20.95
CA PHE A 496 -9.39 -19.21 19.57
C PHE A 496 -10.78 -19.83 19.43
N ASP A 497 -10.99 -21.05 19.95
CA ASP A 497 -12.29 -21.72 19.93
C ASP A 497 -13.37 -20.91 20.65
N GLY A 498 -13.01 -20.25 21.76
CA GLY A 498 -13.89 -19.33 22.46
C GLY A 498 -14.29 -18.11 21.63
N VAL A 499 -13.39 -17.58 20.81
CA VAL A 499 -13.70 -16.48 19.86
C VAL A 499 -14.58 -17.01 18.72
N CYS A 500 -14.23 -18.15 18.11
CA CYS A 500 -15.01 -18.74 17.03
C CYS A 500 -16.45 -19.05 17.46
N GLY A 501 -16.64 -19.61 18.66
CA GLY A 501 -17.95 -19.99 19.20
C GLY A 501 -18.88 -18.82 19.55
N LYS A 502 -18.37 -17.59 19.65
CA LYS A 502 -19.17 -16.37 19.85
C LYS A 502 -19.68 -15.75 18.55
N LEU A 503 -19.13 -16.17 17.41
CA LEU A 503 -19.55 -15.63 16.12
C LEU A 503 -21.01 -16.03 15.83
N PRO A 504 -21.82 -15.16 15.21
CA PRO A 504 -23.23 -15.47 14.96
C PRO A 504 -23.42 -16.72 14.10
N ALA A 505 -24.41 -17.55 14.45
CA ALA A 505 -24.76 -18.71 13.66
C ALA A 505 -25.16 -18.30 12.22
N GLY A 506 -24.53 -18.91 11.22
CA GLY A 506 -24.73 -18.59 9.80
C GLY A 506 -23.88 -17.44 9.27
N ASP A 507 -23.08 -16.76 10.11
CA ASP A 507 -22.06 -15.83 9.63
C ASP A 507 -20.89 -16.62 8.99
N PRO A 508 -20.50 -16.33 7.73
CA PRO A 508 -19.35 -16.96 7.08
C PRO A 508 -18.05 -16.90 7.90
N GLN A 509 -17.90 -15.92 8.79
CA GLN A 509 -16.73 -15.81 9.68
C GLN A 509 -16.57 -17.02 10.59
N ALA A 510 -17.65 -17.65 11.05
CA ALA A 510 -17.57 -18.80 11.94
C ALA A 510 -16.81 -19.97 11.28
N ALA A 511 -17.18 -20.30 10.04
CA ALA A 511 -16.51 -21.34 9.26
C ALA A 511 -15.06 -20.96 8.92
N THR A 512 -14.80 -19.69 8.64
CA THR A 512 -13.43 -19.19 8.39
C THR A 512 -12.56 -19.29 9.65
N CYS A 513 -13.06 -18.88 10.81
CA CYS A 513 -12.37 -18.97 12.10
C CYS A 513 -12.03 -20.42 12.45
N GLU A 514 -13.01 -21.32 12.34
CA GLU A 514 -12.79 -22.74 12.61
C GLU A 514 -11.74 -23.36 11.68
N ARG A 515 -11.80 -23.05 10.38
CA ARG A 515 -10.82 -23.54 9.40
C ARG A 515 -9.43 -23.01 9.68
N LEU A 516 -9.33 -21.74 10.09
CA LEU A 516 -8.09 -21.05 10.35
C LEU A 516 -7.25 -21.75 11.42
N ILE A 517 -7.88 -22.20 12.52
CA ILE A 517 -7.17 -22.80 13.66
C ILE A 517 -6.87 -24.30 13.51
N GLN A 518 -7.52 -25.00 12.55
CA GLN A 518 -7.34 -26.45 12.36
C GLN A 518 -5.88 -26.91 12.24
N PRO A 519 -4.96 -26.23 11.51
CA PRO A 519 -3.59 -26.69 11.36
C PRO A 519 -2.78 -26.76 12.66
N VAL A 520 -3.26 -26.13 13.74
CA VAL A 520 -2.62 -26.15 15.06
C VAL A 520 -3.26 -27.20 15.98
N LYS A 521 -4.51 -27.59 15.70
CA LYS A 521 -5.28 -28.62 16.42
C LYS A 521 -4.81 -30.05 16.06
N ALA A 522 -4.45 -30.27 14.80
CA ALA A 522 -3.79 -31.49 14.32
C ALA A 522 -2.33 -31.52 14.78
#